data_AF-A0A2M7XLE1-F1
#
_entry.id   AF-A0A2M7XLE1-F1
#
_cell.length_a   1.000
_cell.length_b   1.000
_cell.length_c   1.000
_cell.angle_alpha   90.00
_cell.angle_beta   90.00
_cell.angle_gamma   90.00
#
_symmetry.space_group_name_H-M   'P 1'
#
loop_
_entity.id
_entity.type
_entity.pdbx_description
1 polymer ?
#
loop_
_entity_poly.entity_id
_entity_poly.type
_entity_poly.pdbx_seq_one_letter_code
_entity_poly.pdbx_strand_id
1 'polypeptide(L)'
;QYPPSDYQAKARLTENLSGDVGRVEKLDNIEFRSISFDGDKNMSKTLLIGTELEIPLEKIDYSKQKILEEIKFLNGKIAFRIVEIL
;
A
#
# COMPACT_ATOMS: atom_id res chain seq x y z
N GLN A 1 5.24 17.57 -7.27
CA GLN A 1 6.47 16.86 -7.66
C GLN A 1 7.33 16.69 -6.41
N TYR A 2 7.87 15.49 -6.17
CA TYR A 2 8.77 15.21 -5.05
C TYR A 2 10.22 15.36 -5.54
N PRO A 3 11.09 16.16 -4.90
CA PRO A 3 12.46 16.37 -5.37
C PRO A 3 13.28 15.08 -5.35
N PRO A 4 14.02 14.73 -6.43
CA PRO A 4 14.86 13.54 -6.45
C PRO A 4 15.92 13.52 -5.34
N SER A 5 16.46 14.68 -4.98
CA SER A 5 17.43 14.86 -3.88
C SER A 5 16.91 14.34 -2.55
N ASP A 6 15.64 14.61 -2.26
CA ASP A 6 15.02 14.29 -0.97
C ASP A 6 14.76 12.79 -0.87
N TYR A 7 14.46 12.14 -2.00
CA TYR A 7 14.29 10.70 -2.10
C TYR A 7 15.63 9.99 -1.96
N GLN A 8 16.63 10.39 -2.75
CA GLN A 8 17.93 9.72 -2.79
C GLN A 8 18.65 9.74 -1.45
N ALA A 9 18.53 10.83 -0.68
CA ALA A 9 19.15 10.94 0.64
C ALA A 9 18.55 9.97 1.69
N LYS A 10 17.30 9.55 1.51
CA LYS A 10 16.56 8.71 2.47
C LYS A 10 16.34 7.28 2.00
N ALA A 11 16.57 7.00 0.72
CA ALA A 11 16.35 5.70 0.13
C ALA A 11 17.29 4.66 0.75
N ARG A 12 16.71 3.67 1.42
CA ARG A 12 17.41 2.45 1.85
C ARG A 12 17.16 1.40 0.79
N LEU A 13 18.10 1.26 -0.14
CA LEU A 13 18.03 0.28 -1.21
C LEU A 13 18.67 -1.01 -0.73
N THR A 14 17.91 -2.10 -0.72
CA THR A 14 18.49 -3.44 -0.57
C THR A 14 18.99 -3.87 -1.94
N GLU A 15 20.31 -4.10 -2.06
CA GLU A 15 20.89 -4.57 -3.31
C GLU A 15 20.31 -5.93 -3.69
N ASN A 16 19.80 -6.03 -4.92
CA ASN A 16 19.40 -7.30 -5.50
C ASN A 16 20.63 -7.88 -6.22
N LEU A 17 21.10 -9.07 -5.79
CA LEU A 17 22.24 -9.78 -6.39
C LEU A 17 22.12 -10.00 -7.90
N SER A 18 20.91 -9.89 -8.47
CA SER A 18 20.62 -10.09 -9.89
C SER A 18 20.66 -8.80 -10.74
N GLY A 19 21.10 -7.66 -10.20
CA GLY A 19 21.29 -6.43 -10.99
C GLY A 19 20.01 -5.61 -11.26
N ASP A 20 19.00 -5.77 -10.40
CA ASP A 20 17.76 -4.99 -10.47
C ASP A 20 17.89 -3.67 -9.69
N VAL A 21 17.01 -2.69 -9.94
CA VAL A 21 17.04 -1.30 -9.41
C VAL A 21 16.87 -1.16 -7.88
N GLY A 22 17.08 -2.25 -7.13
CA GLY A 22 16.92 -2.34 -5.68
C GLY A 22 15.46 -2.47 -5.27
N ARG A 23 15.21 -3.17 -4.16
CA ARG A 23 13.86 -3.23 -3.56
C ARG A 23 13.69 -2.06 -2.59
N VAL A 24 12.65 -1.25 -2.81
CA VAL A 24 12.24 -0.20 -1.86
C VAL A 24 11.18 -0.78 -0.93
N GLU A 25 11.51 -0.90 0.36
CA GLU A 25 10.57 -1.40 1.37
C GLU A 25 9.92 -0.27 2.16
N LYS A 26 10.55 0.90 2.22
CA LYS A 26 10.05 2.05 2.97
C LYS A 26 10.48 3.37 2.35
N LEU A 27 9.55 4.32 2.30
CA LEU A 27 9.80 5.70 1.90
C LEU A 27 9.03 6.63 2.84
N ASP A 28 9.74 7.36 3.70
CA ASP A 28 9.14 8.21 4.75
C ASP A 28 8.09 7.44 5.60
N ASN A 29 6.81 7.81 5.50
CA ASN A 29 5.67 7.18 6.19
C ASN A 29 4.95 6.11 5.35
N ILE A 30 5.51 5.74 4.19
CA ILE A 30 4.98 4.71 3.29
C ILE A 30 5.81 3.45 3.46
N GLU A 31 5.14 2.32 3.64
CA GLU A 31 5.73 0.99 3.71
C GLU A 31 5.24 0.15 2.53
N PHE A 32 6.17 -0.47 1.81
CA PHE A 32 5.90 -1.37 0.69
C PHE A 32 6.11 -2.80 1.15
N ARG A 33 5.02 -3.45 1.55
CA ARG A 33 5.01 -4.85 1.97
C ARG A 33 3.71 -5.53 1.54
N SER A 34 3.70 -6.85 1.59
CA SER A 34 2.46 -7.63 1.44
C SER A 34 1.48 -7.25 2.55
N ILE A 35 0.22 -7.07 2.17
CA ILE A 35 -0.87 -6.80 3.10
C ILE A 35 -1.44 -8.12 3.60
N SER A 36 -1.48 -8.29 4.92
CA SER A 36 -2.23 -9.34 5.57
C SER A 36 -3.43 -8.70 6.23
N PHE A 37 -4.55 -8.62 5.51
CA PHE A 37 -5.67 -7.79 5.96
C PHE A 37 -6.17 -8.15 7.36
N ASP A 38 -6.18 -9.42 7.75
CA ASP A 38 -6.60 -9.80 9.11
C ASP A 38 -5.66 -9.28 10.21
N GLY A 39 -4.36 -9.14 9.93
CA GLY A 39 -3.40 -8.51 10.84
C GLY A 39 -3.39 -6.99 10.77
N ASP A 40 -3.64 -6.43 9.58
CA ASP A 40 -3.46 -5.01 9.29
C ASP A 40 -4.72 -4.16 9.53
N LYS A 41 -5.91 -4.78 9.53
CA LYS A 41 -7.21 -4.09 9.62
C LYS A 41 -7.49 -3.35 10.93
N ASN A 42 -6.60 -3.44 11.91
CA ASN A 42 -6.68 -2.74 13.20
C ASN A 42 -5.55 -1.72 13.40
N MET A 43 -4.74 -1.45 12.37
CA MET A 43 -3.69 -0.44 12.46
C MET A 43 -4.30 0.95 12.59
N SER A 44 -3.96 1.67 13.66
CA SER A 44 -4.54 3.01 13.90
C SER A 44 -4.03 4.04 12.90
N LYS A 45 -4.94 4.83 12.32
CA LYS A 45 -4.64 5.98 11.44
C LYS A 45 -3.79 5.59 10.22
N THR A 46 -4.10 4.45 9.63
CA THR A 46 -3.36 3.89 8.50
C THR A 46 -4.24 3.84 7.25
N LEU A 47 -3.62 4.09 6.10
CA LEU A 47 -4.20 3.80 4.79
C LEU A 47 -3.63 2.49 4.27
N LEU A 48 -4.50 1.53 3.99
CA LEU A 48 -4.15 0.30 3.30
C LEU A 48 -4.50 0.43 1.82
N ILE A 49 -3.54 0.11 0.96
CA ILE A 49 -3.70 0.13 -0.50
C ILE A 49 -3.30 -1.25 -1.02
N GLY A 50 -4.28 -2.04 -1.44
CA GLY A 50 -4.06 -3.42 -1.86
C GLY A 50 -5.05 -3.86 -2.92
N THR A 51 -4.79 -5.01 -3.52
CA THR A 51 -5.70 -5.62 -4.50
C THR A 51 -7.00 -6.09 -3.85
N GLU A 52 -7.99 -6.49 -4.67
CA GLU A 52 -9.24 -7.08 -4.17
C GLU A 52 -9.04 -8.41 -3.42
N LEU A 53 -7.92 -9.11 -3.69
CA LEU A 53 -7.53 -10.33 -2.98
C LEU A 53 -6.88 -10.03 -1.64
N GLU A 54 -6.03 -9.00 -1.58
CA GLU A 54 -5.37 -8.59 -0.34
C GLU A 54 -6.36 -7.94 0.61
N ILE A 55 -7.28 -7.12 0.10
CA ILE A 55 -8.29 -6.41 0.89
C ILE A 55 -9.69 -6.81 0.39
N PRO A 56 -10.20 -8.00 0.76
CA PRO A 56 -11.52 -8.47 0.32
C PRO A 56 -12.65 -7.62 0.90
N LEU A 57 -13.66 -7.32 0.06
CA LEU A 57 -14.78 -6.44 0.42
C LEU A 57 -15.59 -6.99 1.59
N GLU A 58 -15.78 -8.31 1.61
CA GLU A 58 -16.51 -9.06 2.62
C GLU A 58 -15.87 -9.03 4.01
N LYS A 59 -14.58 -8.66 4.12
CA LYS A 59 -13.89 -8.54 5.41
C LYS A 59 -13.91 -7.11 5.96
N ILE A 60 -14.43 -6.14 5.22
CA ILE A 60 -14.47 -4.73 5.66
C ILE A 60 -15.50 -4.55 6.78
N ASP A 61 -15.04 -4.04 7.91
CA ASP A 61 -15.88 -3.58 9.02
C ASP A 61 -16.12 -2.07 8.89
N TYR A 62 -17.24 -1.69 8.27
CA TYR A 62 -17.60 -0.29 8.03
C TYR A 62 -17.79 0.56 9.30
N SER A 63 -17.82 -0.05 10.49
CA SER A 63 -17.84 0.69 11.76
C SER A 63 -16.45 1.22 12.15
N LYS A 64 -15.39 0.65 11.60
CA LYS A 64 -13.98 0.98 11.91
C LYS A 64 -13.17 1.36 10.68
N GLN A 65 -13.71 1.11 9.49
CA GLN A 65 -12.97 1.18 8.24
C GLN A 65 -13.81 1.87 7.18
N LYS A 66 -13.14 2.59 6.29
CA LYS A 66 -13.79 3.31 5.22
C LYS A 66 -13.06 3.07 3.91
N ILE A 67 -13.78 2.57 2.92
CA ILE A 67 -13.26 2.55 1.54
C ILE A 67 -13.31 3.99 1.02
N LEU A 68 -12.14 4.54 0.71
CA LEU A 68 -12.02 5.88 0.15
C LEU A 68 -12.18 5.85 -1.36
N GLU A 69 -11.52 4.90 -2.02
CA GLU A 69 -11.47 4.82 -3.47
C GLU A 69 -11.13 3.41 -3.95
N GLU A 70 -11.58 3.08 -5.16
CA GLU A 70 -11.16 1.91 -5.92
C GLU A 70 -10.57 2.34 -7.26
N ILE A 71 -9.28 2.07 -7.46
CA ILE A 71 -8.58 2.29 -8.71
C ILE A 71 -8.89 1.11 -9.63
N LYS A 72 -9.37 1.39 -10.84
CA LYS A 72 -9.77 0.36 -11.81
C LYS A 72 -8.85 0.32 -13.02
N PHE A 73 -8.62 -0.87 -13.54
CA PHE A 73 -8.06 -1.05 -14.87
C PHE A 73 -9.05 -0.59 -15.95
N LEU A 74 -8.57 -0.43 -17.19
CA LEU A 74 -9.42 -0.04 -18.33
C LEU A 74 -10.58 -1.01 -18.61
N ASN A 75 -10.46 -2.27 -18.17
CA ASN A 75 -11.51 -3.27 -18.28
C ASN A 75 -12.55 -3.22 -17.14
N GLY A 76 -12.47 -2.23 -16.25
CA GLY A 76 -13.38 -2.03 -15.12
C GLY A 76 -13.09 -2.89 -13.89
N LYS A 77 -12.11 -3.82 -13.93
CA LYS A 77 -11.70 -4.61 -12.76
C LYS A 77 -10.92 -3.73 -11.78
N ILE A 78 -11.03 -4.04 -10.50
CA ILE A 78 -10.31 -3.32 -9.44
C ILE A 78 -8.83 -3.68 -9.50
N ALA A 79 -7.99 -2.67 -9.68
CA ALA A 79 -6.54 -2.78 -9.52
C ALA A 79 -6.17 -2.68 -8.04
N PHE A 80 -6.68 -1.63 -7.38
CA PHE A 80 -6.41 -1.37 -5.96
C PHE A 80 -7.64 -0.83 -5.25
N ARG A 81 -7.79 -1.19 -3.99
CA ARG A 81 -8.75 -0.64 -3.03
C ARG A 81 -7.98 0.13 -1.96
N ILE A 82 -8.40 1.37 -1.72
CA ILE A 82 -7.83 2.26 -0.71
C ILE A 82 -8.77 2.28 0.49
N VAL A 83 -8.29 1.81 1.64
CA VAL A 83 -9.06 1.71 2.89
C VAL A 83 -8.39 2.52 3.99
N GLU A 84 -9.15 3.43 4.59
CA GLU A 84 -8.81 4.13 5.82
C GLU A 84 -9.23 3.32 7.04
N ILE A 85 -8.31 3.13 7.98
CA ILE A 85 -8.59 2.55 9.30
C ILE A 85 -8.74 3.70 10.31
N LEU A 86 -9.92 3.81 10.92
CA LEU A 86 -10.34 4.91 11.80
C LEU A 86 -9.71 4.85 13.20
#